data_AF-A0A6A6XSP7-F1
#
_entry.id   AF-A0A6A6XSP7-F1
#
_cell.length_a   1.000
_cell.length_b   1.000
_cell.length_c   1.000
_cell.angle_alpha   90.00
_cell.angle_beta   90.00
_cell.angle_gamma   90.00
#
_symmetry.space_group_name_H-M   'P 1'
#
loop_
_entity.id
_entity.type
_entity.pdbx_description
1 polymer ?
#
loop_
_entity_poly.entity_id
_entity_poly.type
_entity_poly.pdbx_seq_one_letter_code
_entity_poly.pdbx_strand_id
1 'polypeptide(L)' 'MPFHSAIQWGSAGRSFFTTAQGYMGTGPPYAKNGDVVCIFQGAKMPFLLRKDGEGYLLVGESFVLGLMDGEVEG' A
#
# COMPACT_ATOMS: atom_id res chain seq x y z
N MET A 1 15.70 7.51 13.44
CA MET A 1 15.88 6.94 12.08
C MET A 1 15.50 8.01 11.08
N PRO A 2 16.41 8.49 10.21
CA PRO A 2 16.08 9.53 9.23
C PRO A 2 15.14 8.98 8.15
N PHE A 3 14.22 9.81 7.65
CA PHE A 3 13.18 9.47 6.67
C PHE A 3 13.70 8.74 5.41
N HIS A 4 14.91 9.10 4.95
CA HIS A 4 15.53 8.51 3.76
C HIS A 4 15.92 7.04 3.93
N SER A 5 16.25 6.61 5.15
CA SER A 5 16.69 5.24 5.44
C SER A 5 15.52 4.24 5.47
N ALA A 6 14.30 4.71 5.75
CA ALA A 6 13.10 3.88 5.78
C ALA A 6 12.69 3.41 4.37
N ILE A 7 12.84 4.28 3.36
CA ILE A 7 12.54 3.91 1.97
C ILE A 7 13.60 2.94 1.45
N GLN A 8 14.87 3.13 1.74
CA GLN A 8 15.93 2.25 1.22
C GLN A 8 15.89 0.83 1.81
N TRP A 9 15.66 0.68 3.12
CA TRP A 9 15.58 -0.64 3.77
C TRP A 9 14.20 -1.28 3.61
N GLY A 10 13.14 -0.48 3.65
CA GLY A 10 11.76 -0.94 3.50
C GLY A 10 11.35 -1.26 2.07
N SER A 11 12.12 -0.87 1.05
CA SER A 11 11.77 -1.10 -0.37
C SER A 11 12.52 -2.25 -1.06
N ALA A 12 13.51 -2.86 -0.39
CA ALA A 12 14.20 -4.02 -0.97
C ALA A 12 13.19 -5.17 -1.16
N GLY A 13 12.90 -5.51 -2.41
CA GLY A 13 11.87 -6.51 -2.75
C GLY A 13 10.44 -5.99 -2.73
N ARG A 14 10.21 -4.67 -2.75
CA ARG A 14 8.87 -4.07 -2.90
C ARG A 14 8.63 -3.59 -4.33
N SER A 15 7.38 -3.72 -4.79
CA SER A 15 6.95 -3.24 -6.10
C SER A 15 6.38 -1.83 -6.00
N PHE A 16 6.88 -0.91 -6.81
CA PHE A 16 6.27 0.41 -6.97
C PHE A 16 4.95 0.29 -7.75
N PHE A 17 3.94 1.06 -7.37
CA PHE A 17 2.68 1.13 -8.08
C PHE A 17 2.08 2.54 -8.09
N THR A 18 1.19 2.77 -9.03
CA THR A 18 0.27 3.91 -9.06
C THR A 18 -1.17 3.40 -8.98
N THR A 19 -2.06 4.21 -8.42
CA THR A 19 -3.50 3.92 -8.36
C THR A 19 -4.24 4.70 -9.45
N ALA A 20 -5.45 4.26 -9.81
CA ALA A 20 -6.30 4.96 -10.77
C ALA A 20 -6.69 6.38 -10.30
N GLN A 21 -6.65 6.61 -8.99
CA GLN A 21 -6.92 7.89 -8.33
C GLN A 21 -5.69 8.80 -8.28
N GLY A 22 -4.54 8.38 -8.82
CA GLY A 22 -3.33 9.20 -8.91
C GLY A 22 -2.37 9.07 -7.73
N TYR A 23 -2.67 8.24 -6.72
CA TYR A 23 -1.74 7.97 -5.63
C TYR A 23 -0.56 7.10 -6.09
N MET A 24 0.58 7.27 -5.43
CA MET A 24 1.80 6.48 -5.62
C MET A 24 2.10 5.67 -4.35
N GLY A 25 2.61 4.45 -4.51
CA GLY A 25 2.90 3.59 -3.37
C GLY A 25 3.90 2.49 -3.65
N THR A 26 4.24 1.74 -2.60
CA THR A 26 5.04 0.51 -2.67
C THR A 26 4.31 -0.64 -1.98
N GLY A 27 4.32 -1.80 -2.62
CA GLY A 27 3.61 -3.01 -2.19
C GLY A 27 4.55 -4.22 -2.12
N PRO A 28 4.05 -5.41 -1.77
CA PRO A 28 4.81 -6.65 -1.87
C PRO A 28 5.28 -6.92 -3.32
N PRO A 29 6.30 -7.77 -3.56
CA PRO A 29 6.86 -7.98 -4.89
C PRO A 29 5.84 -8.60 -5.88
N TYR A 30 4.84 -9.30 -5.35
CA TYR A 30 3.77 -9.96 -6.11
C TYR A 30 2.49 -9.10 -6.23
N ALA A 31 2.59 -7.81 -5.91
CA ALA A 31 1.56 -6.82 -6.27
C ALA A 31 1.38 -6.78 -7.79
N LYS A 32 0.14 -6.64 -8.27
CA LYS A 32 -0.18 -6.62 -9.70
C LYS A 32 -1.36 -5.70 -10.00
N ASN A 33 -1.54 -5.38 -11.29
CA ASN A 33 -2.69 -4.62 -11.76
C ASN A 33 -4.02 -5.30 -11.37
N GLY A 34 -4.95 -4.51 -10.84
CA GLY A 34 -6.22 -4.99 -10.29
C GLY A 34 -6.20 -5.23 -8.78
N ASP A 35 -5.03 -5.18 -8.14
CA ASP A 35 -4.97 -5.07 -6.68
C ASP A 35 -5.51 -3.68 -6.27
N VAL A 36 -6.22 -3.61 -5.15
CA VAL A 36 -6.85 -2.40 -4.62
C VAL A 36 -6.23 -2.03 -3.28
N VAL A 37 -6.03 -0.73 -3.06
CA VAL A 37 -5.58 -0.20 -1.77
C VAL A 37 -6.77 -0.17 -0.81
N CYS A 38 -6.61 -0.72 0.38
CA CYS A 38 -7.61 -0.75 1.44
C CYS A 38 -6.97 -0.36 2.78
N ILE A 39 -7.65 0.47 3.57
CA ILE A 39 -7.24 0.79 4.94
C ILE A 39 -8.24 0.10 5.86
N PHE A 40 -7.78 -0.88 6.63
CA PHE A 40 -8.61 -1.50 7.66
C PHE A 40 -8.79 -0.55 8.83
N GLN A 41 -9.98 -0.53 9.42
CA GLN A 41 -10.26 0.30 10.59
C GLN A 41 -9.26 -0.03 11.72
N GLY A 42 -8.57 0.98 12.23
CA GLY A 42 -7.55 0.84 13.28
C GLY A 42 -6.17 0.43 12.80
N ALA A 43 -5.99 0.13 11.50
CA ALA A 43 -4.66 -0.07 10.93
C ALA A 43 -3.95 1.26 10.70
N LYS A 44 -2.64 1.29 10.93
CA LYS A 44 -1.79 2.47 10.71
C LYS A 44 -1.28 2.59 9.27
N MET A 45 -1.51 1.56 8.46
CA MET A 45 -0.96 1.40 7.12
C MET A 45 -2.02 0.87 6.17
N PRO A 46 -2.00 1.28 4.89
CA PRO A 46 -2.81 0.65 3.85
C PRO A 46 -2.34 -0.77 3.51
N PHE A 47 -3.23 -1.57 2.93
CA PHE A 47 -2.97 -2.91 2.42
C PHE A 47 -3.41 -3.03 0.97
N LEU A 48 -2.74 -3.90 0.21
CA LEU A 48 -3.22 -4.34 -1.09
C LEU A 48 -4.13 -5.57 -0.91
N LEU A 49 -5.31 -5.49 -1.52
CA LEU A 49 -6.27 -6.58 -1.61
C LEU A 49 -6.47 -6.99 -3.06
N ARG A 50 -6.70 -8.27 -3.31
CA ARG A 50 -6.97 -8.81 -4.64
C ARG A 50 -8.32 -9.49 -4.66
N LYS A 51 -9.19 -9.12 -5.59
CA LYS A 51 -10.50 -9.78 -5.74
C LYS A 51 -10.30 -11.27 -6.02
N ASP A 52 -11.01 -12.12 -5.29
CA ASP A 52 -11.01 -13.57 -5.46
C ASP A 52 -12.40 -14.15 -5.14
N GLY A 53 -13.16 -14.45 -6.20
CA GLY A 53 -14.58 -14.81 -6.10
C GLY A 53 -15.41 -13.75 -5.38
N GLU A 54 -16.21 -14.18 -4.40
CA GLU A 54 -17.01 -13.28 -3.56
C GLU A 54 -16.16 -12.47 -2.56
N GLY A 55 -14.91 -12.88 -2.32
CA GLY A 55 -14.03 -12.30 -1.31
C GLY A 55 -12.85 -11.51 -1.87
N TYR A 56 -11.87 -11.28 -0.98
CA TYR A 56 -10.58 -10.67 -1.31
C TYR A 56 -9.45 -11.44 -0.62
N LEU A 57 -8.36 -11.64 -1.34
CA LEU A 57 -7.09 -12.09 -0.78
C LEU A 57 -6.31 -10.89 -0.24
N LEU A 58 -5.77 -11.04 0.97
CA LEU A 58 -4.79 -10.10 1.50
C LEU A 58 -3.46 -10.31 0.77
N VAL A 59 -3.10 -9.38 -0.11
CA VAL A 59 -1.80 -9.41 -0.79
C VAL A 59 -0.72 -9.02 0.21
N GLY A 60 -0.92 -7.92 0.94
CA GLY A 60 -0.03 -7.55 2.04
C GLY A 60 -0.08 -6.07 2.34
N GLU A 61 0.69 -5.65 3.34
CA GLU A 61 0.85 -4.23 3.69
C GLU A 61 1.35 -3.44 2.49
N SER A 62 1.11 -2.13 2.47
CA SER A 62 1.60 -1.21 1.45
C SER A 62 1.88 0.14 2.05
N PHE A 63 2.85 0.85 1.46
CA PHE A 63 3.04 2.27 1.70
C PHE A 63 2.31 3.01 0.58
N VAL A 64 1.47 3.98 0.91
CA VAL A 64 0.89 4.87 -0.09
C VAL A 64 1.13 6.30 0.35
N LEU A 65 1.80 7.05 -0.53
CA LEU A 65 2.12 8.45 -0.28
C LEU A 65 0.81 9.23 -0.07
N GLY A 66 0.73 9.93 1.06
CA GLY A 66 -0.43 10.72 1.47
C GLY A 66 -1.57 9.94 2.14
N LEU A 67 -1.42 8.64 2.38
CA LEU A 67 -2.41 7.83 3.12
C LEU A 67 -1.88 7.30 4.47
N MET A 68 -0.77 7.85 4.97
CA MET A 68 -0.15 7.43 6.24
C MET A 68 -0.13 8.60 7.23
N ASP A 69 -0.78 8.39 8.38
CA ASP A 69 -0.93 9.26 9.55
C ASP A 69 -0.94 10.79 9.28
N GLY A 70 -2.14 11.32 9.01
CA GLY A 70 -2.45 12.76 9.12
C GLY A 70 -2.81 13.51 7.83
N GLU A 71 -2.69 12.91 6.63
CA GLU A 71 -2.95 13.61 5.35
C GLU A 71 -4.33 13.34 4.74
N VAL A 72 -5.16 12.52 5.40
CA VAL A 72 -6.57 12.33 5.01
C VAL A 72 -7.45 12.69 6.20
N GLU A 73 -7.83 13.97 6.25
CA GLU A 73 -9.03 14.37 6.98
C GLU A 73 -10.26 13.97 6.14
N GLY A 74 -11.28 13.43 6.82
CA GLY A 74 -12.46 12.80 6.21
C GLY A 74 -13.46 13.74 5.55
#